data_AF-A0A450U255-F1
#
_entry.id   AF-A0A450U255-F1
#
_cell.length_a   1.000
_cell.length_b   1.000
_cell.length_c   1.000
_cell.angle_alpha   90.00
_cell.angle_beta   90.00
_cell.angle_gamma   90.00
#
_symmetry.space_group_name_H-M   'P 1'
#
loop_
_entity.id
_entity.type
_entity.pdbx_description
1 polymer ?
#
loop_
_entity_poly.entity_id
_entity_poly.type
_entity_poly.pdbx_seq_one_letter_code
_entity_poly.pdbx_strand_id
1 'polypeptide(L)'
;MTALREELVGVDLGNKLRNERAQTVIEQLGAQPQKSIPAAINGGWYETKAAYNLFSHERVTAQKILEPHYDATFKRIEGIPHGTVCPGYH
;
A
#
# COMPACT_ATOMS: atom_id res chain seq x y z
N MET A 1 -13.49 3.61 -3.99
CA MET A 1 -12.29 3.34 -3.17
C MET A 1 -11.35 2.54 -4.02
N THR A 2 -10.18 3.09 -4.34
CA THR A 2 -9.12 2.42 -5.10
C THR A 2 -8.63 1.21 -4.29
N ALA A 3 -8.35 0.08 -4.93
CA ALA A 3 -7.87 -1.10 -4.20
C ALA A 3 -6.48 -0.81 -3.60
N LEU A 4 -6.21 -1.27 -2.38
CA LEU A 4 -4.89 -1.08 -1.73
C LEU A 4 -3.73 -1.59 -2.59
N ARG A 5 -3.99 -2.61 -3.41
CA ARG A 5 -3.04 -3.13 -4.37
C ARG A 5 -2.67 -2.11 -5.46
N GLU A 6 -3.63 -1.31 -5.91
CA GLU A 6 -3.43 -0.25 -6.90
C GLU A 6 -2.61 0.92 -6.33
N GLU A 7 -2.78 1.23 -5.03
CA GLU A 7 -1.98 2.24 -4.30
C GLU A 7 -0.50 1.85 -4.15
N LEU A 8 -0.19 0.57 -4.31
CA LEU A 8 1.16 0.00 -4.18
C LEU A 8 1.77 -0.41 -5.53
N VAL A 9 1.13 -0.01 -6.62
CA VAL A 9 1.67 -0.20 -7.97
C VAL A 9 2.94 0.63 -8.10
N GLY A 10 4.05 -0.03 -8.43
CA GLY A 10 5.36 0.62 -8.57
C GLY A 10 6.26 0.50 -7.34
N VAL A 11 5.83 -0.20 -6.27
CA VAL A 11 6.72 -0.48 -5.14
C VAL A 11 8.00 -1.19 -5.61
N ASP A 12 9.17 -0.66 -5.22
CA ASP A 12 10.46 -1.26 -5.52
C ASP A 12 11.26 -1.59 -4.26
N LEU A 13 11.21 -2.86 -3.87
CA LEU A 13 11.95 -3.44 -2.75
C LEU A 13 13.20 -4.19 -3.22
N GLY A 14 13.62 -3.99 -4.48
CA GLY A 14 14.80 -4.59 -5.10
C GLY A 14 14.62 -6.04 -5.56
N ASN A 15 13.40 -6.58 -5.54
CA ASN A 15 13.10 -7.90 -6.07
C ASN A 15 11.61 -8.01 -6.45
N LYS A 16 11.32 -8.47 -7.68
CA LYS A 16 9.95 -8.58 -8.18
C LYS A 16 9.03 -9.44 -7.30
N LEU A 17 9.48 -10.61 -6.87
CA LEU A 17 8.69 -11.50 -6.00
C LEU A 17 8.43 -10.88 -4.62
N ARG A 18 9.36 -10.04 -4.15
CA ARG A 18 9.18 -9.30 -2.90
C ARG A 18 8.13 -8.20 -3.05
N ASN A 19 8.13 -7.51 -4.18
CA ASN A 19 7.14 -6.48 -4.49
C ASN A 19 5.73 -7.09 -4.56
N GLU A 20 5.59 -8.23 -5.27
CA GLU A 20 4.33 -8.98 -5.34
C GLU A 20 3.86 -9.44 -3.94
N ARG A 21 4.77 -10.00 -3.14
CA ARG A 21 4.44 -10.41 -1.77
C ARG A 21 4.02 -9.23 -0.90
N ALA A 22 4.67 -8.07 -1.03
CA ALA A 22 4.33 -6.88 -0.26
C ALA A 22 2.91 -6.39 -0.60
N GLN A 23 2.55 -6.37 -1.87
CA GLN A 23 1.19 -6.03 -2.31
C GLN A 23 0.15 -6.97 -1.69
N THR A 24 0.37 -8.29 -1.77
CA THR A 24 -0.56 -9.28 -1.20
C THR A 24 -0.69 -9.15 0.32
N VAL A 25 0.44 -9.02 1.03
CA VAL A 25 0.44 -8.90 2.50
C VAL A 25 -0.28 -7.62 2.94
N ILE A 26 0.01 -6.48 2.30
CA ILE A 26 -0.61 -5.20 2.68
C ILE A 26 -2.09 -5.17 2.32
N GLU A 27 -2.50 -5.76 1.20
CA GLU A 27 -3.90 -5.92 0.84
C GLU A 27 -4.68 -6.74 1.89
N GLN A 28 -4.11 -7.86 2.35
CA GLN A 28 -4.71 -8.68 3.41
C GLN A 28 -4.80 -7.94 4.75
N LEU A 29 -3.74 -7.21 5.12
CA LEU A 29 -3.73 -6.40 6.34
C LEU A 29 -4.73 -5.25 6.29
N GLY A 30 -4.83 -4.55 5.17
CA GLY A 30 -5.75 -3.42 5.03
C GLY A 30 -7.21 -3.82 4.89
N ALA A 31 -7.51 -5.08 4.52
CA ALA A 31 -8.85 -5.63 4.65
C ALA A 31 -9.28 -5.80 6.12
N GLN A 32 -8.33 -5.97 7.05
CA GLN A 32 -8.58 -6.27 8.46
C GLN A 32 -7.56 -5.56 9.39
N PRO A 33 -7.48 -4.21 9.39
CA PRO A 33 -6.36 -3.48 9.99
C PRO A 33 -6.26 -3.61 11.52
N GLN A 34 -7.37 -3.91 12.18
CA GLN A 34 -7.46 -4.19 13.62
C GLN A 34 -6.94 -5.58 14.03
N LYS A 35 -6.68 -6.49 13.09
CA LYS A 35 -6.17 -7.82 13.41
C LYS A 35 -4.65 -7.82 13.48
N SER A 36 -4.11 -8.74 14.28
CA SER A 36 -2.68 -9.04 14.25
C SER A 36 -2.28 -9.64 12.90
N ILE A 37 -1.01 -9.51 12.53
CA ILE A 37 -0.46 -10.10 11.29
C ILE A 37 -0.89 -11.56 11.09
N PRO A 38 -0.70 -12.50 12.04
CA PRO A 38 -1.10 -13.89 11.85
C PRO A 38 -2.62 -14.09 11.71
N ALA A 39 -3.44 -13.18 12.24
CA ALA A 39 -4.89 -13.27 12.17
C ALA A 39 -5.50 -12.63 10.90
N ALA A 40 -4.72 -11.77 10.22
CA ALA A 40 -5.10 -11.13 8.96
C ALA A 40 -4.60 -11.90 7.73
N ILE A 41 -3.47 -12.62 7.86
CA ILE A 41 -2.89 -13.39 6.75
C ILE A 41 -3.69 -14.67 6.51
N ASN A 42 -4.18 -14.83 5.28
CA ASN A 42 -4.87 -16.04 4.83
C ASN A 42 -3.85 -16.99 4.20
N GLY A 43 -3.61 -18.16 4.81
CA GLY A 43 -2.74 -19.20 4.23
C GLY A 43 -2.16 -20.19 5.24
N GLY A 44 -2.09 -19.83 6.51
CA GLY A 44 -1.53 -20.68 7.56
C GLY A 44 -0.10 -20.28 7.92
N TRP A 45 0.70 -21.24 8.36
CA TRP A 45 2.00 -20.99 8.98
C TRP A 45 3.05 -20.42 8.01
N TYR A 46 3.12 -20.94 6.79
CA TYR A 46 4.15 -20.56 5.83
C TYR A 46 3.98 -19.11 5.36
N GLU A 47 2.75 -18.69 5.14
CA GLU A 47 2.35 -17.37 4.67
C GLU A 47 2.54 -16.34 5.78
N THR A 48 2.17 -16.70 7.01
CA THR A 48 2.44 -15.88 8.20
C THR A 48 3.95 -15.66 8.38
N LYS A 49 4.75 -16.72 8.26
CA LYS A 49 6.22 -16.63 8.34
C LYS A 49 6.78 -15.78 7.19
N ALA A 50 6.24 -15.92 5.98
CA ALA A 50 6.64 -15.11 4.84
C ALA A 50 6.34 -13.61 5.03
N ALA A 51 5.23 -13.27 5.69
CA ALA A 51 4.89 -11.89 6.07
C ALA A 51 5.88 -11.32 7.09
N TYR A 52 6.23 -12.09 8.13
CA TYR A 52 7.27 -11.67 9.08
C TYR A 52 8.65 -11.51 8.41
N ASN A 53 9.02 -12.44 7.52
CA ASN A 53 10.26 -12.35 6.76
C ASN A 53 10.28 -11.13 5.82
N LEU A 54 9.12 -10.72 5.30
CA LEU A 54 9.01 -9.51 4.48
C LEU A 54 9.34 -8.28 5.32
N PHE A 55 8.70 -8.10 6.48
CA PHE A 55 8.89 -6.92 7.33
C PHE A 55 10.22 -6.88 8.07
N SER A 56 10.89 -8.02 8.25
CA SER A 56 12.24 -8.08 8.83
C SER A 56 13.35 -7.87 7.81
N HIS A 57 13.04 -7.77 6.52
CA HIS A 57 14.04 -7.60 5.49
C HIS A 57 14.53 -6.15 5.43
N GLU A 58 15.85 -5.94 5.51
CA GLU A 58 16.51 -4.60 5.53
C GLU A 58 16.07 -3.63 4.40
N ARG A 59 15.66 -4.16 3.24
CA ARG A 59 15.26 -3.37 2.06
C ARG A 59 13.79 -2.97 2.09
N VAL A 60 13.02 -3.51 3.04
CA VAL A 60 11.59 -3.27 3.23
C VAL A 60 11.44 -2.26 4.36
N THR A 61 11.51 -0.99 4.00
CA THR A 61 11.31 0.11 4.94
C THR A 61 9.91 0.68 4.78
N ALA A 62 9.38 1.26 5.87
CA ALA A 62 8.08 1.94 5.84
C ALA A 62 8.02 3.02 4.73
N GLN A 63 9.11 3.76 4.55
CA GLN A 63 9.22 4.78 3.50
C GLN A 63 9.02 4.19 2.11
N LYS A 64 9.74 3.11 1.75
CA LYS A 64 9.63 2.48 0.43
C LYS A 64 8.26 1.84 0.17
N ILE A 65 7.59 1.40 1.23
CA ILE A 65 6.23 0.89 1.13
C ILE A 65 5.24 2.02 0.86
N LEU A 66 5.41 3.18 1.52
CA LEU A 66 4.48 4.31 1.43
C LEU A 66 4.72 5.23 0.23
N GLU A 67 5.93 5.24 -0.32
CA GLU A 67 6.29 6.02 -1.51
C GLU A 67 5.29 5.89 -2.68
N PRO A 68 4.91 4.68 -3.15
CA PRO A 68 3.91 4.55 -4.23
C PRO A 68 2.52 5.07 -3.83
N HIS A 69 2.17 5.02 -2.54
CA HIS A 69 0.91 5.58 -2.04
C HIS A 69 0.92 7.12 -2.06
N TYR A 70 2.07 7.73 -1.78
CA TYR A 70 2.25 9.18 -1.95
C TYR A 70 2.12 9.58 -3.41
N ASP A 71 2.76 8.86 -4.32
CA ASP A 71 2.65 9.11 -5.77
C ASP A 71 1.20 8.99 -6.25
N ALA A 72 0.47 7.96 -5.80
CA ALA A 72 -0.95 7.80 -6.10
C ALA A 72 -1.78 8.98 -5.57
N THR A 73 -1.42 9.50 -4.39
CA THR A 73 -2.07 10.67 -3.79
C THR A 73 -1.78 11.95 -4.57
N PHE A 74 -0.54 12.19 -4.98
CA PHE A 74 -0.20 13.35 -5.81
C PHE A 74 -0.92 13.33 -7.15
N LYS A 75 -0.96 12.17 -7.84
CA LYS A 75 -1.72 12.02 -9.10
C LYS A 75 -3.20 12.35 -8.94
N ARG A 76 -3.82 11.96 -7.82
CA ARG A 76 -5.21 12.32 -7.53
C ARG A 76 -5.37 13.83 -7.35
N ILE A 77 -4.45 14.48 -6.64
CA ILE A 77 -4.50 15.92 -6.39
C ILE A 77 -4.32 16.70 -7.69
N GLU A 78 -3.40 16.30 -8.57
CA GLU A 78 -3.20 16.91 -9.89
C GLU A 78 -4.45 16.84 -10.76
N GLY A 79 -5.24 15.77 -10.64
CA GLY A 79 -6.52 15.61 -11.33
C GLY A 79 -7.66 16.50 -10.80
N ILE A 80 -7.46 17.20 -9.67
CA ILE A 80 -8.46 18.13 -9.14
C ILE A 80 -8.24 19.50 -9.80
N PRO A 81 -9.23 20.01 -10.57
CA PRO A 81 -9.14 21.35 -11.13
C PRO A 81 -9.04 22.37 -10.00
N HIS A 82 -7.95 23.14 -9.98
CA HIS A 82 -7.60 24.12 -8.94
C HIS A 82 -8.35 25.46 -9.10
N GLY A 83 -9.58 25.42 -9.65
CA GLY A 83 -10.30 26.63 -10.00
C GLY A 83 -11.73 26.38 -10.45
N THR A 84 -12.59 25.98 -9.52
CA THR A 84 -14.01 26.37 -9.59
C THR A 84 -14.28 27.21 -8.36
N VAL A 85 -13.90 28.48 -8.47
CA VAL A 85 -14.39 29.53 -7.58
C VAL A 85 -15.92 29.48 -7.67
N CYS A 86 -16.60 29.31 -6.54
CA CYS A 86 -18.06 29.32 -6.48
C CYS A 86 -18.57 30.62 -7.14
N PRO A 87 -19.37 30.56 -8.21
CA PRO A 87 -19.90 31.76 -8.84
C PRO A 87 -21.01 32.32 -7.93
N GLY A 88 -20.72 33.38 -7.18
CA GLY A 88 -21.78 34.07 -6.41
C GLY A 88 -21.40 34.85 -5.16
N TYR A 89 -20.15 35.21 -4.92
CA TYR A 89 -19.78 36.13 -3.83
C TYR A 89 -19.37 37.50 -4.39
N HIS A 90 -20.37 38.30 -4.78
CA HIS A 90 -20.28 39.76 -4.91
C HIS A 90 -21.58 40.36 -4.40
#